data_AF-A0A0C3FVB8-F1
#
_entry.id   AF-A0A0C3FVB8-F1
#
_cell.length_a   1.000
_cell.length_b   1.000
_cell.length_c   1.000
_cell.angle_alpha   90.00
_cell.angle_beta   90.00
_cell.angle_gamma   90.00
#
_symmetry.space_group_name_H-M   'P 1'
#
loop_
_entity.id
_entity.type
_entity.pdbx_description
1 polymer ?
#
loop_
_entity_poly.entity_id
_entity_poly.type
_entity_poly.pdbx_seq_one_letter_code
_entity_poly.pdbx_strand_id
1 'polypeptide(L)'
;HSQSPLDEAHNDFWGLPSNPLSIYHTGPAWPLPTGLQRIPKEARPVCTHAIVPMWHQLGERIYKHFDSRELNWTSIDPVRFSEAEKEPGPLFLWVGVMPGTLSPVDARDAAVRCKEILLEYKIVDVEIAFRESIFTRFAAPQLLDHVPSFDPTADVCGPFTPALGLQTAPKAFPYFEGTGCLYLCEGGGSDRVFLLSARHVVLPSSEYPNKLYNRNNNSIPRREIIHLGSRAFQKALEAIMDKISHEDLMIDIYKDELEDLGEAVEGEEAKTTTKRKEFKDGLAKAEASKASVYEFHGNVTRFWSAESQRILGHVVYAPPISVGTGDKQFTEDWALVELNRGKFDWNVFRSNVIHIGTKLTASQFMKKMYPHAETRTNFKYPRGGLMQLRDFVKDGELRRQTMLDANGEQCLIVVKNGAATGVTLGRATGIESFVREYKDYAISSTSMEIAVYPYSHKDGAFSAPGDSGSVVGDANSRIVGMLTSGAGQIDSTDITYVSPYYFLDERIKKAFPNSYLYPIPDPTPA
;
A
#
# COMPACT_ATOMS: atom_id res chain seq x y z
N HIS A 1 -37.04 1.13 27.63
CA HIS A 1 -35.75 1.51 27.03
C HIS A 1 -35.22 2.74 27.73
N SER A 2 -34.42 2.56 28.80
CA SER A 2 -33.69 3.63 29.45
C SER A 2 -32.47 3.97 28.59
N GLN A 3 -32.48 5.14 27.98
CA GLN A 3 -31.31 5.69 27.27
C GLN A 3 -30.21 6.00 28.29
N SER A 4 -29.03 5.43 28.09
CA SER A 4 -27.81 5.84 28.76
C SER A 4 -27.56 7.32 28.48
N PRO A 5 -27.16 8.15 29.47
CA PRO A 5 -26.65 9.49 29.16
C PRO A 5 -25.46 9.35 28.22
N LEU A 6 -25.44 10.18 27.17
CA LEU A 6 -24.34 10.28 26.22
C LEU A 6 -23.10 10.79 26.97
N ASP A 7 -22.03 10.01 26.92
CA ASP A 7 -20.76 10.26 27.63
C ASP A 7 -20.15 11.63 27.22
N GLU A 8 -19.91 12.51 28.20
CA GLU A 8 -19.43 13.89 28.00
C GLU A 8 -18.11 13.92 27.21
N ALA A 9 -17.26 12.91 27.40
CA ALA A 9 -15.95 12.75 26.76
C ALA A 9 -15.99 12.76 25.22
N HIS A 10 -17.11 12.33 24.61
CA HIS A 10 -17.27 12.24 23.16
C HIS A 10 -17.87 13.50 22.52
N ASN A 11 -18.32 14.47 23.34
CA ASN A 11 -18.95 15.71 22.87
C ASN A 11 -18.00 16.91 22.85
N ASP A 12 -16.98 16.90 23.71
CA ASP A 12 -16.08 18.03 23.93
C ASP A 12 -15.26 18.47 22.71
N PHE A 13 -14.92 17.58 21.78
CA PHE A 13 -14.18 17.94 20.56
C PHE A 13 -14.90 17.51 19.28
N TRP A 14 -16.21 17.31 19.38
CA TRP A 14 -17.03 16.90 18.26
C TRP A 14 -17.04 17.97 17.16
N GLY A 15 -16.88 17.54 15.89
CA GLY A 15 -16.80 18.42 14.73
C GLY A 15 -15.39 18.71 14.25
N LEU A 16 -14.37 18.40 15.07
CA LEU A 16 -12.98 18.40 14.60
C LEU A 16 -12.73 17.19 13.68
N PRO A 17 -11.83 17.29 12.68
CA PRO A 17 -11.61 16.23 11.70
C PRO A 17 -11.31 14.84 12.28
N SER A 18 -10.62 14.77 13.41
CA SER A 18 -10.27 13.51 14.08
C SER A 18 -11.24 13.12 15.21
N ASN A 19 -12.21 13.96 15.56
CA ASN A 19 -13.10 13.79 16.72
C ASN A 19 -12.39 13.21 17.96
N PRO A 20 -11.32 13.87 18.47
CA PRO A 20 -10.49 13.27 19.50
C PRO A 20 -11.26 13.09 20.82
N LEU A 21 -10.94 12.03 21.55
CA LEU A 21 -11.55 11.77 22.86
C LEU A 21 -11.05 12.78 23.89
N SER A 22 -11.98 13.43 24.60
CA SER A 22 -11.65 14.31 25.73
C SER A 22 -11.42 13.48 26.99
N ILE A 23 -10.29 13.73 27.65
CA ILE A 23 -9.91 13.02 28.89
C ILE A 23 -10.31 13.85 30.11
N TYR A 24 -10.00 15.15 30.08
CA TYR A 24 -10.26 16.09 31.17
C TYR A 24 -10.15 17.53 30.66
N HIS A 25 -10.95 18.46 31.19
CA HIS A 25 -10.74 19.88 30.97
C HIS A 25 -11.09 20.72 32.20
N THR A 26 -10.53 21.93 32.27
CA THR A 26 -10.91 22.97 33.25
C THR A 26 -11.89 23.96 32.62
N GLY A 27 -12.49 24.80 33.45
CA GLY A 27 -13.46 25.82 33.02
C GLY A 27 -14.91 25.33 33.07
N PRO A 28 -15.86 26.15 32.59
CA PRO A 28 -17.27 25.75 32.56
C PRO A 28 -17.46 24.51 31.69
N ALA A 29 -18.41 23.67 32.09
CA ALA A 29 -18.86 22.56 31.25
C ALA A 29 -19.26 23.09 29.87
N TRP A 30 -18.83 22.40 28.83
CA TRP A 30 -19.17 22.80 27.47
C TRP A 30 -20.68 22.70 27.25
N PRO A 31 -21.29 23.61 26.46
CA PRO A 31 -22.71 23.56 26.21
C PRO A 31 -23.12 22.19 25.63
N LEU A 32 -23.93 21.46 26.37
CA LEU A 32 -24.58 20.26 25.84
C LEU A 32 -25.67 20.70 24.86
N PRO A 33 -25.79 20.06 23.68
CA PRO A 33 -26.82 20.43 22.72
C PRO A 33 -28.20 20.28 23.36
N THR A 34 -29.04 21.31 23.21
CA THR A 34 -30.40 21.36 23.78
C THR A 34 -31.42 20.52 22.99
N GLY A 35 -30.95 19.52 22.21
CA GLY A 35 -31.73 18.66 21.32
C GLY A 35 -30.90 17.53 20.71
N LEU A 36 -31.43 16.86 19.66
CA LEU A 36 -30.80 15.72 18.98
C LEU A 36 -29.56 16.06 18.12
N GLN A 37 -29.25 17.34 17.95
CA GLN A 37 -28.25 17.80 16.99
C GLN A 37 -27.00 18.33 17.70
N ARG A 38 -25.85 17.69 17.46
CA ARG A 38 -24.54 18.14 17.98
C ARG A 38 -24.08 19.37 17.21
N ILE A 39 -23.44 20.31 17.91
CA ILE A 39 -22.90 21.55 17.32
C ILE A 39 -21.40 21.34 17.07
N PRO A 40 -20.90 21.48 15.82
CA PRO A 40 -19.51 21.20 15.52
C PRO A 40 -18.61 22.33 16.02
N LYS A 41 -17.46 21.95 16.59
CA LYS A 41 -16.43 22.88 17.05
C LYS A 41 -15.37 23.11 16.00
N GLU A 42 -14.81 24.31 16.02
CA GLU A 42 -13.69 24.72 15.19
C GLU A 42 -12.54 25.21 16.07
N ALA A 43 -11.36 24.63 15.87
CA ALA A 43 -10.13 25.12 16.49
C ALA A 43 -9.69 26.42 15.79
N ARG A 44 -9.43 27.47 16.57
CA ARG A 44 -9.03 28.80 16.12
C ARG A 44 -7.64 29.16 16.66
N PRO A 45 -6.77 29.75 15.81
CA PRO A 45 -5.42 30.15 16.22
C PRO A 45 -5.43 31.32 17.20
N VAL A 46 -4.35 31.44 17.96
CA VAL A 46 -4.17 32.49 18.97
C VAL A 46 -3.00 33.37 18.55
N CYS A 47 -3.32 34.54 17.99
CA CYS A 47 -2.30 35.49 17.53
C CYS A 47 -2.04 36.63 18.53
N THR A 48 -3.03 36.97 19.36
CA THR A 48 -2.98 38.10 20.29
C THR A 48 -3.44 37.65 21.67
N HIS A 49 -2.51 37.53 22.62
CA HIS A 49 -2.78 37.16 24.01
C HIS A 49 -1.56 37.44 24.90
N ALA A 50 -1.75 37.62 26.22
CA ALA A 50 -0.66 37.83 27.18
C ALA A 50 0.35 36.66 27.25
N ILE A 51 -0.07 35.47 26.79
CA ILE A 51 0.78 34.27 26.74
C ILE A 51 1.81 34.31 25.60
N VAL A 52 1.53 35.03 24.51
CA VAL A 52 2.36 35.04 23.29
C VAL A 52 3.83 35.40 23.57
N PRO A 53 4.15 36.51 24.27
CA PRO A 53 5.55 36.88 24.51
C PRO A 53 6.30 35.93 25.46
N MET A 54 5.58 35.12 26.24
CA MET A 54 6.17 34.22 27.27
C MET A 54 6.04 32.75 26.91
N TRP A 55 5.44 32.42 25.75
CA TRP A 55 5.03 31.06 25.40
C TRP A 55 6.18 30.06 25.44
N HIS A 56 7.36 30.42 24.92
CA HIS A 56 8.51 29.50 24.92
C HIS A 56 8.94 29.09 26.34
N GLN A 57 9.06 30.06 27.26
CA GLN A 57 9.47 29.78 28.65
C GLN A 57 8.38 29.03 29.41
N LEU A 58 7.12 29.41 29.19
CA LEU A 58 5.97 28.82 29.85
C LEU A 58 5.74 27.38 29.37
N GLY A 59 5.72 27.17 28.05
CA GLY A 59 5.61 25.87 27.42
C GLY A 59 6.73 24.93 27.86
N GLU A 60 7.97 25.44 28.00
CA GLU A 60 9.10 24.68 28.53
C GLU A 60 8.90 24.20 29.96
N ARG A 61 8.40 25.06 30.85
CA ARG A 61 8.08 24.64 32.22
C ARG A 61 6.96 23.61 32.27
N ILE A 62 5.96 23.73 31.41
CA ILE A 62 4.84 22.80 31.34
C ILE A 62 5.29 21.43 30.84
N TYR A 63 6.00 21.35 29.71
CA TYR A 63 6.41 20.03 29.22
C TYR A 63 7.43 19.36 30.14
N LYS A 64 8.36 20.11 30.77
CA LYS A 64 9.26 19.55 31.77
C LYS A 64 8.53 19.00 32.99
N HIS A 65 7.41 19.62 33.36
CA HIS A 65 6.54 19.08 34.40
C HIS A 65 5.90 17.76 33.95
N PHE A 66 5.39 17.69 32.72
CA PHE A 66 4.87 16.44 32.15
C PHE A 66 5.93 15.34 32.11
N ASP A 67 7.16 15.67 31.68
CA ASP A 67 8.30 14.74 31.67
C ASP A 67 8.63 14.23 33.08
N SER A 68 8.62 15.10 34.10
CA SER A 68 8.87 14.72 35.50
C SER A 68 7.82 13.79 36.11
N ARG A 69 6.68 13.65 35.43
CA ARG A 69 5.55 12.80 35.79
C ARG A 69 5.40 11.61 34.84
N GLU A 70 6.35 11.44 33.91
CA GLU A 70 6.36 10.37 32.91
C GLU A 70 5.08 10.33 32.04
N LEU A 71 4.49 11.50 31.79
CA LEU A 71 3.34 11.63 30.89
C LEU A 71 3.77 11.43 29.43
N ASN A 72 3.08 10.55 28.71
CA ASN A 72 3.27 10.35 27.28
C ASN A 72 2.59 11.44 26.44
N TRP A 73 2.97 12.70 26.65
CA TRP A 73 2.42 13.86 25.92
C TRP A 73 2.90 13.90 24.46
N THR A 74 2.06 14.42 23.56
CA THR A 74 2.33 14.46 22.11
C THR A 74 2.30 15.86 21.52
N SER A 75 1.48 16.77 22.06
CA SER A 75 1.42 18.17 21.62
C SER A 75 0.90 19.07 22.74
N ILE A 76 1.24 20.36 22.71
CA ILE A 76 0.72 21.38 23.61
C ILE A 76 0.38 22.60 22.77
N ASP A 77 -0.91 22.83 22.53
CA ASP A 77 -1.39 23.78 21.54
C ASP A 77 -2.20 24.91 22.22
N PRO A 78 -1.75 26.19 22.17
CA PRO A 78 -2.59 27.32 22.53
C PRO A 78 -3.69 27.50 21.49
N VAL A 79 -4.95 27.28 21.88
CA VAL A 79 -6.07 27.25 20.93
C VAL A 79 -7.32 27.86 21.55
N ARG A 80 -8.17 28.48 20.73
CA ARG A 80 -9.54 28.78 21.12
C ARG A 80 -10.51 27.90 20.34
N PHE A 81 -11.65 27.60 20.93
CA PHE A 81 -12.71 26.86 20.24
C PHE A 81 -13.90 27.76 19.99
N SER A 82 -14.38 27.79 18.75
CA SER A 82 -15.68 28.35 18.41
C SER A 82 -16.67 27.24 18.11
N GLU A 83 -17.94 27.44 18.47
CA GLU A 83 -19.03 26.74 17.79
C GLU A 83 -19.10 27.26 16.35
N ALA A 84 -19.47 26.42 15.38
CA ALA A 84 -19.50 26.79 13.95
C ALA A 84 -20.07 28.20 13.72
N GLU A 85 -19.27 29.04 13.07
CA GLU A 85 -19.59 30.43 12.71
C GLU A 85 -19.77 31.43 13.89
N LYS A 86 -19.48 31.03 15.14
CA LYS A 86 -19.52 31.92 16.31
C LYS A 86 -18.14 32.44 16.71
N GLU A 87 -18.14 33.44 17.59
CA GLU A 87 -16.92 33.95 18.22
C GLU A 87 -16.22 32.86 19.05
N PRO A 88 -14.87 32.82 19.03
CA PRO A 88 -14.11 31.85 19.80
C PRO A 88 -14.24 32.10 21.30
N GLY A 89 -14.42 31.02 22.06
CA GLY A 89 -14.47 31.01 23.52
C GLY A 89 -13.11 31.24 24.20
N PRO A 90 -12.94 30.82 25.47
CA PRO A 90 -11.71 31.06 26.22
C PRO A 90 -10.50 30.37 25.56
N LEU A 91 -9.32 30.85 25.92
CA LEU A 91 -8.06 30.23 25.49
C LEU A 91 -7.83 28.92 26.26
N PHE A 92 -7.48 27.86 25.54
CA PHE A 92 -7.06 26.58 26.10
C PHE A 92 -5.59 26.31 25.82
N LEU A 93 -4.89 25.70 26.78
CA LEU A 93 -3.77 24.81 26.49
C LEU A 93 -4.34 23.43 26.18
N TRP A 94 -4.36 23.08 24.91
CA TRP A 94 -4.92 21.84 24.42
C TRP A 94 -3.81 20.80 24.25
N VAL A 95 -3.73 19.92 25.24
CA VAL A 95 -2.65 18.94 25.40
C VAL A 95 -3.07 17.62 24.76
N GLY A 96 -2.28 17.14 23.81
CA GLY A 96 -2.39 15.79 23.25
C GLY A 96 -1.59 14.79 24.08
N VAL A 97 -2.15 13.61 24.32
CA VAL A 97 -1.47 12.49 24.98
C VAL A 97 -1.72 11.20 24.21
N MET A 98 -0.79 10.25 24.31
CA MET A 98 -0.93 8.95 23.66
C MET A 98 -2.23 8.24 24.11
N PRO A 99 -3.03 7.68 23.19
CA PRO A 99 -4.29 7.01 23.53
C PRO A 99 -4.10 5.91 24.59
N GLY A 100 -4.99 5.86 25.58
CA GLY A 100 -4.98 4.86 26.66
C GLY A 100 -3.87 5.02 27.71
N THR A 101 -3.07 6.08 27.66
CA THR A 101 -1.89 6.25 28.55
C THR A 101 -2.10 7.19 29.73
N LEU A 102 -3.18 7.96 29.77
CA LEU A 102 -3.44 8.95 30.82
C LEU A 102 -4.84 8.77 31.40
N SER A 103 -4.94 8.62 32.72
CA SER A 103 -6.23 8.55 33.41
C SER A 103 -6.83 9.94 33.63
N PRO A 104 -8.17 10.09 33.74
CA PRO A 104 -8.81 11.37 34.07
C PRO A 104 -8.33 11.98 35.39
N VAL A 105 -7.95 11.14 36.38
CA VAL A 105 -7.44 11.59 37.68
C VAL A 105 -6.07 12.24 37.52
N ASP A 106 -5.16 11.57 36.81
CA ASP A 106 -3.81 12.09 36.56
C ASP A 106 -3.84 13.33 35.66
N ALA A 107 -4.76 13.35 34.68
CA ALA A 107 -5.00 14.52 33.83
C ALA A 107 -5.44 15.75 34.63
N ARG A 108 -6.32 15.56 35.63
CA ARG A 108 -6.75 16.62 36.55
C ARG A 108 -5.58 17.17 37.36
N ASP A 109 -4.77 16.29 37.94
CA ASP A 109 -3.63 16.70 38.77
C ASP A 109 -2.58 17.47 37.93
N ALA A 110 -2.32 17.02 36.71
CA ALA A 110 -1.48 17.72 35.74
C ALA A 110 -2.08 19.09 35.34
N ALA A 111 -3.40 19.19 35.15
CA ALA A 111 -4.08 20.44 34.82
C ALA A 111 -3.98 21.48 35.95
N VAL A 112 -4.14 21.06 37.21
CA VAL A 112 -3.95 21.92 38.39
C VAL A 112 -2.56 22.52 38.38
N ARG A 113 -1.52 21.71 38.15
CA ARG A 113 -0.15 22.21 38.10
C ARG A 113 0.09 23.15 36.92
N CYS A 114 -0.52 22.90 35.77
CA CYS A 114 -0.46 23.83 34.64
C CYS A 114 -1.07 25.20 34.98
N LYS A 115 -2.20 25.23 35.70
CA LYS A 115 -2.82 26.47 36.19
C LYS A 115 -1.92 27.22 37.17
N GLU A 116 -1.24 26.52 38.08
CA GLU A 116 -0.25 27.13 38.99
C GLU A 116 0.92 27.76 38.21
N ILE A 117 1.47 27.05 37.22
CA ILE A 117 2.53 27.59 36.35
C ILE A 117 2.04 28.84 35.62
N LEU A 118 0.83 28.82 35.03
CA LEU A 118 0.25 30.00 34.37
C LEU A 118 0.11 31.19 35.33
N LEU A 119 -0.31 30.93 36.58
CA LEU A 119 -0.48 31.95 37.61
C LEU A 119 0.85 32.61 38.02
N GLU A 120 1.96 31.87 38.07
CA GLU A 120 3.31 32.42 38.32
C GLU A 120 3.69 33.50 37.28
N TYR A 121 3.18 33.36 36.05
CA TYR A 121 3.34 34.33 34.96
C TYR A 121 2.21 35.37 34.89
N LYS A 122 1.33 35.41 35.90
CA LYS A 122 0.15 36.29 35.98
C LYS A 122 -0.85 36.09 34.82
N ILE A 123 -0.88 34.90 34.23
CA ILE A 123 -1.86 34.49 33.23
C ILE A 123 -2.97 33.71 33.93
N VAL A 124 -4.19 34.23 33.88
CA VAL A 124 -5.33 33.66 34.63
C VAL A 124 -6.50 33.26 33.72
N ASP A 125 -6.48 33.67 32.46
CA ASP A 125 -7.54 33.54 31.47
C ASP A 125 -7.29 32.39 30.48
N VAL A 126 -6.65 31.31 30.94
CA VAL A 126 -6.32 30.12 30.14
C VAL A 126 -6.80 28.86 30.82
N GLU A 127 -7.64 28.09 30.14
CA GLU A 127 -8.10 26.76 30.55
C GLU A 127 -7.17 25.66 30.05
N ILE A 128 -7.26 24.47 30.63
CA ILE A 128 -6.44 23.29 30.25
C ILE A 128 -7.39 22.21 29.75
N ALA A 129 -7.07 21.56 28.64
CA ALA A 129 -7.84 20.43 28.15
C ALA A 129 -6.93 19.33 27.60
N PHE A 130 -7.16 18.09 28.02
CA PHE A 130 -6.43 16.89 27.60
C PHE A 130 -7.26 16.09 26.60
N ARG A 131 -6.60 15.65 25.53
CA ARG A 131 -7.17 14.78 24.51
C ARG A 131 -6.28 13.60 24.19
N GLU A 132 -6.87 12.49 23.78
CA GLU A 132 -6.12 11.46 23.07
C GLU A 132 -5.71 11.97 21.68
N SER A 133 -4.42 11.95 21.38
CA SER A 133 -3.86 12.48 20.14
C SER A 133 -2.47 11.89 19.87
N ILE A 134 -2.11 11.78 18.60
CA ILE A 134 -0.78 11.31 18.17
C ILE A 134 -0.15 12.40 17.29
N PHE A 135 1.03 12.89 17.67
CA PHE A 135 1.78 13.81 16.82
C PHE A 135 2.38 13.05 15.63
N THR A 136 1.94 13.43 14.43
CA THR A 136 2.39 12.82 13.18
C THR A 136 3.03 13.89 12.31
N ARG A 137 4.30 13.70 11.94
CA ARG A 137 4.94 14.54 10.91
C ARG A 137 4.34 14.18 9.56
N PHE A 138 3.92 15.18 8.79
CA PHE A 138 3.40 14.98 7.42
C PHE A 138 4.55 14.73 6.43
N ALA A 139 5.27 13.62 6.60
CA ALA A 139 6.06 13.01 5.54
C ALA A 139 5.42 11.66 5.25
N ALA A 140 4.73 11.56 4.11
CA ALA A 140 4.16 10.29 3.70
C ALA A 140 5.30 9.27 3.54
N PRO A 141 5.23 8.08 4.17
CA PRO A 141 6.34 7.14 4.16
C PRO A 141 6.73 6.79 2.73
N GLN A 142 8.02 6.73 2.43
CA GLN A 142 8.48 6.24 1.13
C GLN A 142 8.17 4.74 1.02
N LEU A 143 7.93 4.27 -0.20
CA LEU A 143 7.91 2.84 -0.50
C LEU A 143 9.25 2.23 -0.09
N LEU A 144 9.19 1.04 0.49
CA LEU A 144 10.37 0.35 1.00
C LEU A 144 11.25 -0.13 -0.16
N ASP A 145 12.56 -0.19 0.08
CA ASP A 145 13.45 -0.89 -0.85
C ASP A 145 13.20 -2.40 -0.78
N HIS A 146 13.62 -3.11 -1.83
CA HIS A 146 13.60 -4.54 -1.87
C HIS A 146 14.59 -5.15 -0.88
N VAL A 147 14.07 -5.93 0.07
CA VAL A 147 14.89 -6.67 1.03
C VAL A 147 15.38 -8.00 0.45
N PRO A 148 16.57 -8.49 0.82
CA PRO A 148 17.03 -9.82 0.42
C PRO A 148 16.07 -10.92 0.90
N SER A 149 16.05 -12.06 0.21
CA SER A 149 15.16 -13.19 0.55
C SER A 149 15.42 -13.84 1.91
N PHE A 150 16.53 -13.50 2.58
CA PHE A 150 16.85 -13.98 3.93
C PHE A 150 16.43 -12.98 5.02
N ASP A 151 15.96 -11.80 4.64
CA ASP A 151 15.39 -10.83 5.57
C ASP A 151 14.11 -11.42 6.20
N PRO A 152 13.94 -11.37 7.53
CA PRO A 152 12.74 -11.87 8.19
C PRO A 152 11.41 -11.32 7.66
N THR A 153 11.44 -10.12 7.09
CA THR A 153 10.25 -9.41 6.57
C THR A 153 10.01 -9.67 5.08
N ALA A 154 10.88 -10.40 4.38
CA ALA A 154 10.83 -10.57 2.92
C ALA A 154 9.47 -11.08 2.39
N ASP A 155 8.80 -11.94 3.16
CA ASP A 155 7.50 -12.51 2.79
C ASP A 155 6.33 -11.52 2.93
N VAL A 156 6.48 -10.48 3.75
CA VAL A 156 5.40 -9.56 4.15
C VAL A 156 5.64 -8.11 3.74
N CYS A 157 6.88 -7.73 3.40
CA CYS A 157 7.21 -6.37 2.98
C CYS A 157 6.87 -6.11 1.51
N GLY A 158 6.70 -7.16 0.70
CA GLY A 158 6.48 -7.08 -0.75
C GLY A 158 5.42 -6.06 -1.17
N PRO A 159 4.22 -6.03 -0.56
CA PRO A 159 3.18 -5.06 -0.86
C PRO A 159 3.59 -3.60 -0.69
N PHE A 160 4.60 -3.29 0.13
CA PHE A 160 5.07 -1.93 0.44
C PHE A 160 6.28 -1.50 -0.41
N THR A 161 6.72 -2.34 -1.35
CA THR A 161 7.84 -2.05 -2.26
C THR A 161 7.36 -1.50 -3.59
N PRO A 162 8.21 -0.81 -4.37
CA PRO A 162 7.82 -0.31 -5.69
C PRO A 162 7.86 -1.39 -6.79
N ALA A 163 8.09 -2.67 -6.47
CA ALA A 163 8.06 -3.74 -7.47
C ALA A 163 6.70 -3.83 -8.16
N LEU A 164 6.68 -4.29 -9.41
CA LEU A 164 5.45 -4.49 -10.17
C LEU A 164 4.57 -5.54 -9.48
N GLY A 165 3.26 -5.33 -9.55
CA GLY A 165 2.30 -5.87 -8.57
C GLY A 165 1.88 -4.84 -7.52
N LEU A 166 2.24 -3.56 -7.72
CA LEU A 166 1.87 -2.46 -6.84
C LEU A 166 0.34 -2.35 -6.74
N GLN A 167 -0.19 -2.51 -5.54
CA GLN A 167 -1.63 -2.47 -5.29
C GLN A 167 -2.09 -1.02 -5.21
N THR A 168 -3.12 -0.67 -5.97
CA THR A 168 -3.59 0.72 -6.11
C THR A 168 -5.11 0.82 -6.07
N ALA A 169 -5.61 1.96 -5.62
CA ALA A 169 -7.04 2.28 -5.63
C ALA A 169 -7.28 3.79 -5.79
N PRO A 170 -8.43 4.23 -6.33
CA PRO A 170 -8.85 5.62 -6.24
C PRO A 170 -9.09 6.00 -4.78
N LYS A 171 -8.53 7.13 -4.31
CA LYS A 171 -8.72 7.57 -2.92
C LYS A 171 -10.18 7.79 -2.54
N ALA A 172 -10.98 8.28 -3.47
CA ALA A 172 -12.41 8.51 -3.23
C ALA A 172 -13.20 7.21 -3.05
N PHE A 173 -12.69 6.11 -3.61
CA PHE A 173 -13.34 4.79 -3.59
C PHE A 173 -12.29 3.70 -3.35
N PRO A 174 -11.71 3.65 -2.14
CA PRO A 174 -10.51 2.87 -1.85
C PRO A 174 -10.72 1.34 -1.90
N TYR A 175 -11.95 0.90 -2.11
CA TYR A 175 -12.35 -0.50 -2.27
C TYR A 175 -12.37 -0.97 -3.73
N PHE A 176 -12.25 -0.06 -4.73
CA PHE A 176 -11.98 -0.44 -6.11
C PHE A 176 -10.47 -0.60 -6.30
N GLU A 177 -10.03 -1.83 -6.13
CA GLU A 177 -8.61 -2.17 -6.14
C GLU A 177 -8.18 -2.74 -7.47
N GLY A 178 -6.96 -2.40 -7.87
CA GLY A 178 -6.28 -2.96 -9.00
C GLY A 178 -4.78 -2.89 -8.84
N THR A 179 -4.07 -3.12 -9.94
CA THR A 179 -2.61 -3.24 -9.96
C THR A 179 -1.99 -2.19 -10.87
N GLY A 180 -0.83 -1.67 -10.48
CA GLY A 180 0.04 -0.86 -11.33
C GLY A 180 0.80 -1.72 -12.34
N CYS A 181 0.80 -1.31 -13.61
CA CYS A 181 1.37 -2.04 -14.73
C CYS A 181 2.86 -1.78 -14.89
N LEU A 182 3.22 -0.54 -15.26
CA LEU A 182 4.57 -0.17 -15.67
C LEU A 182 4.86 1.28 -15.28
N TYR A 183 6.10 1.56 -14.94
CA TYR A 183 6.64 2.90 -14.75
C TYR A 183 7.14 3.46 -16.07
N LEU A 184 6.65 4.65 -16.44
CA LEU A 184 6.99 5.36 -17.66
C LEU A 184 7.54 6.74 -17.33
N CYS A 185 8.49 7.22 -18.11
CA CYS A 185 8.91 8.62 -18.10
C CYS A 185 8.09 9.39 -19.15
N GLU A 186 7.71 10.63 -18.85
CA GLU A 186 7.06 11.50 -19.84
C GLU A 186 8.01 11.88 -20.99
N GLY A 187 9.30 12.04 -20.68
CA GLY A 187 10.34 12.45 -21.62
C GLY A 187 10.25 13.93 -22.02
N GLY A 188 10.97 14.31 -23.08
CA GLY A 188 10.95 15.68 -23.61
C GLY A 188 11.49 16.75 -22.63
N GLY A 189 12.40 16.37 -21.73
CA GLY A 189 12.93 17.24 -20.67
C GLY A 189 12.10 17.29 -19.38
N SER A 190 10.94 16.64 -19.35
CA SER A 190 10.14 16.46 -18.13
C SER A 190 10.77 15.40 -17.23
N ASP A 191 10.75 15.65 -15.93
CA ASP A 191 11.19 14.71 -14.89
C ASP A 191 10.02 13.85 -14.35
N ARG A 192 8.81 14.01 -14.91
CA ARG A 192 7.59 13.33 -14.45
C ARG A 192 7.65 11.84 -14.76
N VAL A 193 7.29 11.06 -13.75
CA VAL A 193 7.17 9.60 -13.82
C VAL A 193 5.71 9.22 -13.64
N PHE A 194 5.24 8.38 -14.55
CA PHE A 194 3.90 7.85 -14.57
C PHE A 194 3.88 6.38 -14.17
N LEU A 195 2.82 5.97 -13.51
CA LEU A 195 2.40 4.58 -13.40
C LEU A 195 1.26 4.36 -14.40
N LEU A 196 1.47 3.44 -15.33
CA LEU A 196 0.44 2.88 -16.21
C LEU A 196 -0.45 1.94 -15.38
N SER A 197 -1.76 2.04 -15.54
CA SER A 197 -2.73 1.09 -14.97
C SER A 197 -3.97 1.01 -15.87
N ALA A 198 -4.90 0.11 -15.56
CA ALA A 198 -6.18 0.02 -16.27
C ALA A 198 -7.08 1.21 -15.90
N ARG A 199 -7.81 1.77 -16.88
CA ARG A 199 -8.69 2.91 -16.63
C ARG A 199 -9.82 2.53 -15.71
N HIS A 200 -10.44 1.36 -15.90
CA HIS A 200 -11.55 0.93 -15.06
C HIS A 200 -11.15 0.72 -13.59
N VAL A 201 -9.85 0.63 -13.27
CA VAL A 201 -9.35 0.60 -11.90
C VAL A 201 -9.28 2.01 -11.32
N VAL A 202 -8.60 2.93 -12.03
CA VAL A 202 -8.36 4.29 -11.50
C VAL A 202 -9.57 5.21 -11.62
N LEU A 203 -10.47 4.92 -12.56
CA LEU A 203 -11.76 5.59 -12.81
C LEU A 203 -12.85 4.51 -13.04
N PRO A 204 -13.34 3.85 -11.97
CA PRO A 204 -14.36 2.81 -12.05
C PRO A 204 -15.60 3.24 -12.82
N SER A 205 -16.08 2.37 -13.72
CA SER A 205 -17.21 2.65 -14.61
C SER A 205 -18.54 2.90 -13.88
N SER A 206 -18.69 2.42 -12.65
CA SER A 206 -19.87 2.69 -11.80
C SER A 206 -19.86 4.11 -11.24
N GLU A 207 -18.66 4.66 -10.98
CA GLU A 207 -18.49 5.96 -10.30
C GLU A 207 -18.17 7.09 -11.27
N TYR A 208 -17.61 6.76 -12.44
CA TYR A 208 -17.12 7.73 -13.41
C TYR A 208 -17.67 7.47 -14.81
N PRO A 209 -18.10 8.53 -15.54
CA PRO A 209 -18.53 8.38 -16.91
C PRO A 209 -17.37 7.93 -17.81
N ASN A 210 -17.70 7.18 -18.86
CA ASN A 210 -16.73 6.76 -19.87
C ASN A 210 -16.33 7.91 -20.81
N LYS A 211 -15.66 8.92 -20.28
CA LYS A 211 -15.16 10.10 -21.00
C LYS A 211 -13.65 10.24 -20.81
N LEU A 212 -13.03 11.01 -21.71
CA LEU A 212 -11.62 11.39 -21.60
C LEU A 212 -11.44 12.18 -20.29
N TYR A 213 -10.52 11.71 -19.45
CA TYR A 213 -9.96 12.49 -18.37
C TYR A 213 -8.56 12.94 -18.80
N ASN A 214 -8.33 14.25 -18.88
CA ASN A 214 -7.02 14.82 -19.19
C ASN A 214 -6.79 16.05 -18.32
N ARG A 215 -5.98 15.92 -17.28
CA ARG A 215 -5.72 17.00 -16.33
C ARG A 215 -4.60 17.92 -16.83
N ASN A 216 -4.93 18.78 -17.78
CA ASN A 216 -4.01 19.77 -18.35
C ASN A 216 -3.91 21.08 -17.54
N ASN A 217 -4.78 21.30 -16.57
CA ASN A 217 -4.80 22.49 -15.72
C ASN A 217 -5.44 22.21 -14.34
N ASN A 218 -5.50 23.23 -13.48
CA ASN A 218 -6.02 23.12 -12.12
C ASN A 218 -7.56 23.20 -12.02
N SER A 219 -8.27 23.51 -13.10
CA SER A 219 -9.75 23.53 -13.10
C SER A 219 -10.35 22.12 -13.12
N ILE A 220 -9.59 21.13 -13.55
CA ILE A 220 -10.02 19.73 -13.61
C ILE A 220 -9.78 19.09 -12.24
N PRO A 221 -10.81 18.47 -11.61
CA PRO A 221 -10.69 17.87 -10.29
C PRO A 221 -9.56 16.85 -10.25
N ARG A 222 -8.65 17.01 -9.29
CA ARG A 222 -7.54 16.07 -9.05
C ARG A 222 -8.12 14.75 -8.56
N ARG A 223 -7.79 13.65 -9.24
CA ARG A 223 -8.19 12.29 -8.86
C ARG A 223 -6.99 11.58 -8.24
N GLU A 224 -6.94 11.55 -6.91
CA GLU A 224 -5.82 10.96 -6.19
C GLU A 224 -5.90 9.43 -6.20
N ILE A 225 -4.73 8.80 -6.36
CA ILE A 225 -4.56 7.35 -6.28
C ILE A 225 -3.77 7.04 -5.03
N ILE A 226 -4.25 6.09 -4.25
CA ILE A 226 -3.57 5.57 -3.07
C ILE A 226 -2.92 4.23 -3.38
N HIS A 227 -1.78 4.00 -2.73
CA HIS A 227 -1.16 2.69 -2.60
C HIS A 227 -1.89 1.90 -1.52
N LEU A 228 -2.11 0.60 -1.75
CA LEU A 228 -2.90 -0.27 -0.87
C LEU A 228 -4.29 0.33 -0.56
N GLY A 229 -5.27 -0.06 -1.38
CA GLY A 229 -6.69 0.16 -1.08
C GLY A 229 -7.10 -0.46 0.26
N SER A 230 -8.34 -0.25 0.68
CA SER A 230 -8.79 -0.63 2.03
C SER A 230 -8.60 -2.13 2.31
N ARG A 231 -8.92 -3.00 1.34
CA ARG A 231 -8.86 -4.46 1.49
C ARG A 231 -7.42 -4.96 1.30
N ALA A 232 -6.69 -4.39 0.36
CA ALA A 232 -5.27 -4.59 0.13
C ALA A 232 -4.43 -4.30 1.40
N PHE A 233 -4.67 -3.15 2.03
CA PHE A 233 -3.96 -2.77 3.25
C PHE A 233 -4.31 -3.69 4.41
N GLN A 234 -5.59 -4.03 4.58
CA GLN A 234 -6.04 -4.98 5.61
C GLN A 234 -5.41 -6.36 5.44
N LYS A 235 -5.38 -6.90 4.21
CA LYS A 235 -4.71 -8.17 3.90
C LYS A 235 -3.21 -8.12 4.19
N ALA A 236 -2.55 -6.99 3.94
CA ALA A 236 -1.13 -6.83 4.25
C ALA A 236 -0.89 -6.86 5.77
N LEU A 237 -1.75 -6.22 6.58
CA LEU A 237 -1.69 -6.31 8.04
C LEU A 237 -1.94 -7.73 8.54
N GLU A 238 -2.94 -8.42 7.99
CA GLU A 238 -3.23 -9.82 8.31
C GLU A 238 -2.03 -10.72 8.01
N ALA A 239 -1.39 -10.58 6.83
CA ALA A 239 -0.21 -11.37 6.50
C ALA A 239 0.99 -11.12 7.45
N ILE A 240 1.17 -9.89 7.94
CA ILE A 240 2.19 -9.57 8.94
C ILE A 240 1.86 -10.25 10.27
N MET A 241 0.60 -10.18 10.72
CA MET A 241 0.14 -10.81 11.95
C MET A 241 0.25 -12.35 11.88
N ASP A 242 -0.16 -12.95 10.77
CA ASP A 242 -0.04 -14.39 10.52
C ASP A 242 1.43 -14.84 10.59
N LYS A 243 2.36 -14.03 10.07
CA LYS A 243 3.80 -14.30 10.17
C LYS A 243 4.28 -14.24 11.61
N ILE A 244 3.84 -13.26 12.42
CA ILE A 244 4.18 -13.18 13.85
C ILE A 244 3.68 -14.43 14.58
N SER A 245 2.42 -14.81 14.37
CA SER A 245 1.83 -16.01 14.98
C SER A 245 2.53 -17.30 14.53
N HIS A 246 2.98 -17.38 13.28
CA HIS A 246 3.77 -18.51 12.80
C HIS A 246 5.13 -18.60 13.52
N GLU A 247 5.85 -17.49 13.68
CA GLU A 247 7.13 -17.51 14.39
C GLU A 247 6.94 -17.87 15.88
N ASP A 248 5.85 -17.42 16.51
CA ASP A 248 5.49 -17.82 17.88
C ASP A 248 5.31 -19.34 18.01
N LEU A 249 4.55 -19.94 17.10
CA LEU A 249 4.36 -21.39 17.07
C LEU A 249 5.70 -22.13 16.89
N MET A 250 6.58 -21.62 16.02
CA MET A 250 7.90 -22.22 15.81
C MET A 250 8.80 -22.12 17.05
N ILE A 251 8.76 -21.00 17.77
CA ILE A 251 9.48 -20.80 19.04
C ILE A 251 9.04 -21.85 20.07
N ASP A 252 7.73 -22.06 20.23
CA ASP A 252 7.20 -23.04 21.19
C ASP A 252 7.62 -24.46 20.80
N ILE A 253 7.48 -24.85 19.53
CA ILE A 253 7.93 -26.16 19.03
C ILE A 253 9.42 -26.39 19.32
N TYR A 254 10.27 -25.40 19.04
CA TYR A 254 11.71 -25.55 19.29
C TYR A 254 12.05 -25.63 20.78
N LYS A 255 11.30 -24.96 21.65
CA LYS A 255 11.49 -25.08 23.11
C LYS A 255 11.10 -26.46 23.61
N ASP A 256 9.94 -26.97 23.19
CA ASP A 256 9.47 -28.31 23.56
C ASP A 256 10.46 -29.39 23.10
N GLU A 257 10.91 -29.34 21.85
CA GLU A 257 11.90 -30.29 21.32
C GLU A 257 13.26 -30.20 22.04
N LEU A 258 13.66 -29.01 22.49
CA LEU A 258 14.88 -28.84 23.29
C LEU A 258 14.73 -29.37 24.72
N GLU A 259 13.55 -29.23 25.33
CA GLU A 259 13.24 -29.81 26.63
C GLU A 259 13.26 -31.35 26.57
N ASP A 260 12.66 -31.93 25.54
CA ASP A 260 12.66 -33.38 25.29
C ASP A 260 14.07 -33.96 25.07
N LEU A 261 14.94 -33.22 24.39
CA LEU A 261 16.33 -33.63 24.15
C LEU A 261 17.24 -33.47 25.38
N GLY A 262 16.88 -32.60 26.31
CA GLY A 262 17.66 -32.28 27.51
C GLY A 262 19.06 -31.74 27.25
N GLU A 263 19.84 -31.63 28.32
CA GLU A 263 21.22 -31.16 28.27
C GLU A 263 22.18 -32.15 27.60
N ALA A 264 23.28 -31.63 27.07
CA ALA A 264 24.30 -32.47 26.44
C ALA A 264 24.96 -33.40 27.47
N VAL A 265 25.07 -34.69 27.14
CA VAL A 265 25.69 -35.70 27.99
C VAL A 265 26.94 -36.29 27.35
N GLU A 266 27.91 -36.71 28.16
CA GLU A 266 29.17 -37.27 27.67
C GLU A 266 28.92 -38.61 26.95
N GLY A 267 29.44 -38.73 25.72
CA GLY A 267 29.24 -39.92 24.87
C GLY A 267 27.90 -39.95 24.11
N GLU A 268 27.16 -38.85 24.06
CA GLU A 268 25.90 -38.77 23.30
C GLU A 268 26.06 -39.07 21.80
N GLU A 269 25.00 -39.61 21.19
CA GLU A 269 24.99 -39.86 19.75
C GLU A 269 25.11 -38.55 18.96
N ALA A 270 26.00 -38.53 17.96
CA ALA A 270 26.24 -37.34 17.12
C ALA A 270 24.97 -36.78 16.46
N LYS A 271 23.97 -37.63 16.19
CA LYS A 271 22.66 -37.20 15.65
C LYS A 271 21.89 -36.33 16.65
N THR A 272 21.91 -36.71 17.93
CA THR A 272 21.26 -35.96 19.01
C THR A 272 21.95 -34.62 19.22
N THR A 273 23.28 -34.58 19.22
CA THR A 273 24.05 -33.33 19.26
C THR A 273 23.69 -32.40 18.10
N THR A 274 23.61 -32.95 16.89
CA THR A 274 23.29 -32.19 15.67
C THR A 274 21.87 -31.61 15.74
N LYS A 275 20.88 -32.42 16.10
CA LYS A 275 19.49 -31.96 16.28
C LYS A 275 19.37 -30.86 17.34
N ARG A 276 20.03 -31.04 18.49
CA ARG A 276 20.03 -30.02 19.56
C ARG A 276 20.58 -28.70 19.04
N LYS A 277 21.63 -28.74 18.23
CA LYS A 277 22.17 -27.54 17.58
C LYS A 277 21.19 -26.93 16.58
N GLU A 278 20.58 -27.74 15.70
CA GLU A 278 19.60 -27.28 14.71
C GLU A 278 18.40 -26.60 15.37
N PHE A 279 17.88 -27.14 16.48
CA PHE A 279 16.78 -26.52 17.23
C PHE A 279 17.21 -25.25 17.98
N LYS A 280 18.42 -25.20 18.54
CA LYS A 280 18.95 -23.94 19.13
C LYS A 280 19.10 -22.84 18.08
N ASP A 281 19.66 -23.17 16.92
CA ASP A 281 19.83 -22.24 15.80
C ASP A 281 18.45 -21.81 15.24
N GLY A 282 17.51 -22.74 15.14
CA GLY A 282 16.12 -22.50 14.74
C GLY A 282 15.37 -21.56 15.69
N LEU A 283 15.47 -21.82 17.00
CA LEU A 283 14.87 -20.98 18.05
C LEU A 283 15.39 -19.54 17.98
N ALA A 284 16.71 -19.36 17.95
CA ALA A 284 17.32 -18.03 17.87
C ALA A 284 16.90 -17.29 16.59
N LYS A 285 16.78 -18.01 15.46
CA LYS A 285 16.30 -17.45 14.20
C LYS A 285 14.82 -17.04 14.27
N ALA A 286 13.96 -17.86 14.85
CA ALA A 286 12.54 -17.57 14.99
C ALA A 286 12.30 -16.37 15.93
N GLU A 287 13.01 -16.29 17.05
CA GLU A 287 12.96 -15.14 17.97
C GLU A 287 13.40 -13.84 17.29
N ALA A 288 14.52 -13.86 16.56
CA ALA A 288 15.00 -12.70 15.79
C ALA A 288 14.02 -12.31 14.66
N SER A 289 13.43 -13.31 14.00
CA SER A 289 12.42 -13.11 12.96
C SER A 289 11.17 -12.44 13.52
N LYS A 290 10.62 -12.97 14.62
CA LYS A 290 9.47 -12.41 15.33
C LYS A 290 9.72 -10.96 15.74
N ALA A 291 10.86 -10.65 16.36
CA ALA A 291 11.19 -9.29 16.78
C ALA A 291 11.21 -8.32 15.58
N SER A 292 11.84 -8.72 14.47
CA SER A 292 11.93 -7.91 13.25
C SER A 292 10.56 -7.67 12.62
N VAL A 293 9.73 -8.71 12.51
CA VAL A 293 8.38 -8.61 11.94
C VAL A 293 7.44 -7.81 12.86
N TYR A 294 7.61 -7.89 14.18
CA TYR A 294 6.84 -7.10 15.14
C TYR A 294 7.18 -5.60 15.06
N GLU A 295 8.47 -5.26 14.93
CA GLU A 295 8.89 -3.89 14.65
C GLU A 295 8.34 -3.39 13.31
N PHE A 296 8.39 -4.23 12.28
CA PHE A 296 7.81 -3.93 10.97
C PHE A 296 6.30 -3.65 11.06
N HIS A 297 5.55 -4.47 11.80
CA HIS A 297 4.13 -4.26 12.08
C HIS A 297 3.87 -2.90 12.75
N GLY A 298 4.68 -2.54 13.74
CA GLY A 298 4.61 -1.24 14.42
C GLY A 298 4.82 -0.08 13.45
N ASN A 299 5.80 -0.18 12.55
CA ASN A 299 6.07 0.82 11.52
C ASN A 299 4.93 0.94 10.50
N VAL A 300 4.41 -0.19 10.00
CA VAL A 300 3.28 -0.21 9.08
C VAL A 300 2.05 0.44 9.71
N THR A 301 1.69 0.02 10.93
CA THR A 301 0.53 0.56 11.64
C THR A 301 0.69 2.05 11.95
N ARG A 302 1.90 2.50 12.29
CA ARG A 302 2.16 3.91 12.62
C ARG A 302 2.13 4.83 11.40
N PHE A 303 2.76 4.42 10.30
CA PHE A 303 3.01 5.34 9.18
C PHE A 303 2.10 5.12 7.98
N TRP A 304 1.50 3.93 7.85
CA TRP A 304 0.72 3.58 6.67
C TRP A 304 -0.78 3.45 6.92
N SER A 305 -1.27 3.49 8.16
CA SER A 305 -2.71 3.29 8.46
C SER A 305 -3.63 4.35 7.85
N ALA A 306 -3.21 5.61 7.79
CA ALA A 306 -4.01 6.68 7.22
C ALA A 306 -3.90 6.70 5.68
N GLU A 307 -5.03 6.76 4.98
CA GLU A 307 -5.07 6.84 3.51
C GLU A 307 -4.32 8.05 2.95
N SER A 308 -4.32 9.16 3.67
CA SER A 308 -3.53 10.36 3.32
C SER A 308 -2.02 10.09 3.29
N GLN A 309 -1.56 9.16 4.13
CA GLN A 309 -0.18 8.71 4.15
C GLN A 309 0.11 7.69 3.05
N ARG A 310 -0.89 7.20 2.32
CA ARG A 310 -0.71 6.25 1.22
C ARG A 310 -0.91 6.86 -0.16
N ILE A 311 -1.08 8.17 -0.27
CA ILE A 311 -1.22 8.84 -1.57
C ILE A 311 0.02 8.57 -2.43
N LEU A 312 -0.18 7.79 -3.49
CA LEU A 312 0.85 7.39 -4.43
C LEU A 312 1.04 8.45 -5.51
N GLY A 313 -0.04 9.12 -5.90
CA GLY A 313 -0.04 10.03 -7.04
C GLY A 313 -1.44 10.50 -7.40
N HIS A 314 -1.61 10.91 -8.65
CA HIS A 314 -2.90 11.31 -9.19
C HIS A 314 -3.03 11.01 -10.67
N VAL A 315 -4.24 10.75 -11.14
CA VAL A 315 -4.51 10.51 -12.56
C VAL A 315 -4.22 11.78 -13.35
N VAL A 316 -3.53 11.65 -14.47
CA VAL A 316 -3.24 12.76 -15.40
C VAL A 316 -3.90 12.58 -16.75
N TYR A 317 -4.04 11.34 -17.21
CA TYR A 317 -4.64 11.02 -18.49
C TYR A 317 -5.32 9.66 -18.44
N ALA A 318 -6.56 9.57 -18.95
CA ALA A 318 -7.29 8.34 -19.16
C ALA A 318 -8.28 8.51 -20.33
N PRO A 319 -8.00 7.98 -21.53
CA PRO A 319 -8.94 8.03 -22.65
C PRO A 319 -10.21 7.25 -22.33
N PRO A 320 -11.35 7.47 -23.02
CA PRO A 320 -12.51 6.60 -22.85
C PRO A 320 -12.14 5.13 -23.12
N ILE A 321 -12.69 4.21 -22.33
CA ILE A 321 -12.68 2.79 -22.64
C ILE A 321 -13.35 2.61 -23.99
N SER A 322 -12.63 2.04 -24.95
CA SER A 322 -13.15 1.75 -26.28
C SER A 322 -12.76 0.33 -26.69
N VAL A 323 -13.68 -0.32 -27.40
CA VAL A 323 -13.58 -1.72 -27.83
C VAL A 323 -13.44 -1.72 -29.34
N GLY A 324 -12.51 -2.51 -29.88
CA GLY A 324 -12.30 -2.56 -31.33
C GLY A 324 -11.47 -1.39 -31.86
N THR A 325 -10.52 -0.87 -31.08
CA THR A 325 -9.76 0.33 -31.40
C THR A 325 -8.51 0.05 -32.23
N GLY A 326 -8.25 0.91 -33.22
CA GLY A 326 -7.12 0.79 -34.14
C GLY A 326 -7.34 -0.30 -35.19
N ASP A 327 -6.36 -0.46 -36.09
CA ASP A 327 -6.46 -1.39 -37.22
C ASP A 327 -6.61 -2.86 -36.77
N LYS A 328 -6.09 -3.16 -35.57
CA LYS A 328 -6.11 -4.48 -34.93
C LYS A 328 -7.26 -4.69 -33.94
N GLN A 329 -8.11 -3.69 -33.74
CA GLN A 329 -9.34 -3.80 -32.96
C GLN A 329 -9.16 -4.27 -31.49
N PHE A 330 -8.09 -3.85 -30.81
CA PHE A 330 -7.88 -4.16 -29.38
C PHE A 330 -8.76 -3.29 -28.46
N THR A 331 -8.96 -3.70 -27.21
CA THR A 331 -9.55 -2.81 -26.20
C THR A 331 -8.54 -1.75 -25.76
N GLU A 332 -8.96 -0.49 -25.77
CA GLU A 332 -8.19 0.62 -25.19
C GLU A 332 -8.71 0.91 -23.78
N ASP A 333 -8.02 0.38 -22.77
CA ASP A 333 -8.37 0.53 -21.35
C ASP A 333 -7.11 0.78 -20.53
N TRP A 334 -6.66 2.03 -20.53
CA TRP A 334 -5.44 2.44 -19.83
C TRP A 334 -5.57 3.84 -19.23
N ALA A 335 -4.75 4.12 -18.24
CA ALA A 335 -4.61 5.42 -17.63
C ALA A 335 -3.18 5.64 -17.12
N LEU A 336 -2.79 6.91 -17.02
CA LEU A 336 -1.51 7.33 -16.43
C LEU A 336 -1.76 8.06 -15.13
N VAL A 337 -1.04 7.62 -14.10
CA VAL A 337 -1.00 8.20 -12.77
C VAL A 337 0.36 8.86 -12.59
N GLU A 338 0.40 10.17 -12.44
CA GLU A 338 1.64 10.86 -12.05
C GLU A 338 1.97 10.57 -10.60
N LEU A 339 3.17 10.03 -10.40
CA LEU A 339 3.67 9.61 -9.11
C LEU A 339 4.11 10.79 -8.27
N ASN A 340 3.81 10.71 -6.98
CA ASN A 340 4.36 11.62 -5.99
C ASN A 340 5.86 11.33 -5.83
N ARG A 341 6.72 12.26 -6.24
CA ARG A 341 8.18 12.11 -6.12
C ARG A 341 8.65 11.80 -4.69
N GLY A 342 7.96 12.32 -3.68
CA GLY A 342 8.29 12.08 -2.27
C GLY A 342 8.02 10.65 -1.79
N LYS A 343 7.33 9.82 -2.59
CA LYS A 343 7.02 8.43 -2.26
C LYS A 343 8.08 7.41 -2.64
N PHE A 344 9.08 7.83 -3.40
CA PHE A 344 10.11 6.93 -3.91
C PHE A 344 11.47 7.46 -3.49
N ASP A 345 12.34 6.56 -3.05
CA ASP A 345 13.77 6.83 -3.06
C ASP A 345 14.31 6.52 -4.47
N TRP A 346 14.47 7.57 -5.26
CA TRP A 346 14.91 7.47 -6.65
C TRP A 346 16.35 6.98 -6.81
N ASN A 347 17.16 6.98 -5.74
CA ASN A 347 18.53 6.46 -5.79
C ASN A 347 18.57 4.93 -5.79
N VAL A 348 17.57 4.28 -5.18
CA VAL A 348 17.47 2.82 -5.09
C VAL A 348 16.34 2.22 -5.94
N PHE A 349 15.49 3.05 -6.52
CA PHE A 349 14.35 2.63 -7.34
C PHE A 349 14.81 1.81 -8.56
N ARG A 350 14.49 0.51 -8.56
CA ARG A 350 14.97 -0.45 -9.57
C ARG A 350 14.19 -0.46 -10.88
N SER A 351 13.02 0.18 -10.92
CA SER A 351 12.11 0.28 -12.08
C SER A 351 11.63 -1.04 -12.68
N ASN A 352 10.37 -1.12 -13.10
CA ASN A 352 9.81 -2.18 -13.96
C ASN A 352 10.29 -3.62 -13.66
N VAL A 353 10.38 -3.98 -12.38
CA VAL A 353 10.79 -5.31 -11.90
C VAL A 353 9.58 -6.08 -11.41
N ILE A 354 9.37 -7.30 -11.89
CA ILE A 354 8.42 -8.25 -11.29
C ILE A 354 9.13 -8.94 -10.12
N HIS A 355 8.60 -8.77 -8.90
CA HIS A 355 9.06 -9.54 -7.74
C HIS A 355 8.37 -10.91 -7.75
N ILE A 356 9.16 -11.98 -7.85
CA ILE A 356 8.69 -13.39 -7.92
C ILE A 356 8.17 -13.87 -6.54
N GLY A 357 8.54 -13.20 -5.45
CA GLY A 357 8.12 -13.55 -4.11
C GLY A 357 8.59 -14.95 -3.69
N THR A 358 7.92 -15.50 -2.67
CA THR A 358 8.30 -16.78 -2.04
C THR A 358 7.28 -17.89 -2.21
N LYS A 359 6.16 -17.62 -2.90
CA LYS A 359 5.10 -18.60 -3.19
C LYS A 359 5.60 -19.82 -3.98
N LEU A 360 6.61 -19.63 -4.82
CA LEU A 360 7.28 -20.72 -5.55
C LEU A 360 8.76 -20.73 -5.17
N THR A 361 9.31 -21.92 -4.93
CA THR A 361 10.76 -22.06 -4.82
C THR A 361 11.43 -21.72 -6.16
N ALA A 362 12.67 -21.25 -6.12
CA ALA A 362 13.45 -20.95 -7.34
C ALA A 362 13.48 -22.15 -8.31
N SER A 363 13.58 -23.37 -7.79
CA SER A 363 13.55 -24.60 -8.59
C SER A 363 12.19 -24.83 -9.26
N GLN A 364 11.08 -24.66 -8.54
CA GLN A 364 9.73 -24.79 -9.11
C GLN A 364 9.47 -23.72 -10.17
N PHE A 365 9.83 -22.47 -9.89
CA PHE A 365 9.70 -21.36 -10.84
C PHE A 365 10.46 -21.65 -12.13
N MET A 366 11.75 -22.02 -12.03
CA MET A 366 12.57 -22.31 -13.20
C MET A 366 12.06 -23.50 -14.02
N LYS A 367 11.61 -24.57 -13.36
CA LYS A 367 11.00 -25.73 -14.04
C LYS A 367 9.74 -25.36 -14.80
N LYS A 368 8.99 -24.36 -14.34
CA LYS A 368 7.76 -23.89 -15.00
C LYS A 368 8.03 -22.89 -16.12
N MET A 369 8.93 -21.92 -15.89
CA MET A 369 9.31 -20.94 -16.91
C MET A 369 10.04 -21.60 -18.10
N TYR A 370 10.82 -22.65 -17.84
CA TYR A 370 11.61 -23.37 -18.84
C TYR A 370 11.34 -24.88 -18.75
N PRO A 371 10.15 -25.32 -19.23
CA PRO A 371 9.70 -26.68 -19.04
C PRO A 371 10.45 -27.68 -19.92
N HIS A 372 10.88 -27.30 -21.13
CA HIS A 372 11.64 -28.18 -22.02
C HIS A 372 13.08 -28.39 -21.56
N ALA A 373 13.57 -29.63 -21.60
CA ALA A 373 14.88 -29.99 -21.04
C ALA A 373 16.06 -29.30 -21.75
N GLU A 374 15.98 -29.15 -23.08
CA GLU A 374 17.06 -28.58 -23.90
C GLU A 374 17.23 -27.06 -23.72
N THR A 375 16.18 -26.35 -23.31
CA THR A 375 16.23 -24.89 -23.11
C THR A 375 16.45 -24.49 -21.66
N ARG A 376 16.27 -25.43 -20.71
CA ARG A 376 16.30 -25.17 -19.26
C ARG A 376 17.64 -24.63 -18.74
N THR A 377 18.76 -25.05 -19.32
CA THR A 377 20.10 -24.63 -18.87
C THR A 377 20.48 -23.22 -19.29
N ASN A 378 19.77 -22.63 -20.26
CA ASN A 378 20.12 -21.32 -20.81
C ASN A 378 19.67 -20.15 -19.94
N PHE A 379 18.88 -20.42 -18.89
CA PHE A 379 18.25 -19.39 -18.08
C PHE A 379 18.59 -19.54 -16.61
N LYS A 380 18.80 -18.40 -15.96
CA LYS A 380 19.14 -18.33 -14.53
C LYS A 380 17.98 -17.72 -13.77
N TYR A 381 17.76 -18.21 -12.55
CA TYR A 381 16.80 -17.59 -11.65
C TYR A 381 17.22 -16.13 -11.38
N PRO A 382 16.30 -15.15 -11.48
CA PRO A 382 16.65 -13.75 -11.26
C PRO A 382 17.20 -13.53 -9.85
N ARG A 383 18.30 -12.78 -9.74
CA ARG A 383 18.95 -12.51 -8.45
C ARG A 383 17.96 -11.81 -7.51
N GLY A 384 17.81 -12.33 -6.30
CA GLY A 384 16.86 -11.81 -5.31
C GLY A 384 15.39 -12.02 -5.69
N GLY A 385 15.06 -12.86 -6.67
CA GLY A 385 13.68 -13.02 -7.14
C GLY A 385 13.15 -11.81 -7.92
N LEU A 386 14.04 -10.96 -8.42
CA LEU A 386 13.69 -9.72 -9.12
C LEU A 386 13.88 -9.86 -10.63
N MET A 387 12.77 -10.03 -11.35
CA MET A 387 12.76 -10.16 -12.81
C MET A 387 12.61 -8.79 -13.49
N GLN A 388 13.74 -8.21 -13.91
CA GLN A 388 13.80 -6.92 -14.59
C GLN A 388 13.24 -7.02 -16.01
N LEU A 389 12.16 -6.29 -16.30
CA LEU A 389 11.64 -6.18 -17.67
C LEU A 389 12.50 -5.21 -18.48
N ARG A 390 12.85 -5.59 -19.72
CA ARG A 390 13.87 -4.88 -20.53
C ARG A 390 13.37 -4.34 -21.87
N ASP A 391 12.45 -5.06 -22.51
CA ASP A 391 11.86 -4.70 -23.80
C ASP A 391 10.43 -5.27 -23.85
N PHE A 392 9.76 -5.22 -24.99
CA PHE A 392 8.42 -5.75 -25.18
C PHE A 392 8.27 -6.59 -26.45
N VAL A 393 7.32 -7.52 -26.43
CA VAL A 393 7.03 -8.41 -27.55
C VAL A 393 6.29 -7.63 -28.64
N LYS A 394 6.79 -7.70 -29.89
CA LYS A 394 6.19 -7.02 -31.04
C LYS A 394 5.08 -7.86 -31.68
N ASP A 395 4.17 -7.22 -32.43
CA ASP A 395 3.01 -7.85 -33.10
C ASP A 395 3.37 -9.19 -33.80
N GLY A 396 4.35 -9.18 -34.72
CA GLY A 396 4.75 -10.37 -35.47
C GLY A 396 5.45 -11.47 -34.65
N GLU A 397 5.91 -11.16 -33.44
CA GLU A 397 6.64 -12.11 -32.58
C GLU A 397 5.69 -12.97 -31.74
N LEU A 398 4.50 -12.47 -31.41
CA LEU A 398 3.49 -13.24 -30.68
C LEU A 398 3.12 -14.54 -31.40
N ARG A 399 3.07 -14.50 -32.74
CA ARG A 399 2.74 -15.64 -33.60
C ARG A 399 3.91 -16.60 -33.84
N ARG A 400 5.14 -16.23 -33.47
CA ARG A 400 6.37 -17.00 -33.76
C ARG A 400 7.13 -17.28 -32.47
N GLN A 401 6.56 -18.17 -31.65
CA GLN A 401 7.17 -18.55 -30.39
C GLN A 401 8.35 -19.51 -30.62
N THR A 402 9.49 -19.17 -30.02
CA THR A 402 10.70 -20.00 -30.04
C THR A 402 10.79 -20.92 -28.83
N MET A 403 9.97 -20.67 -27.80
CA MET A 403 9.93 -21.46 -26.58
C MET A 403 9.02 -22.68 -26.74
N LEU A 404 9.46 -23.78 -26.13
CA LEU A 404 8.75 -25.06 -26.13
C LEU A 404 8.23 -25.37 -24.72
N ASP A 405 7.05 -25.97 -24.66
CA ASP A 405 6.47 -26.49 -23.43
C ASP A 405 7.10 -27.83 -23.02
N ALA A 406 6.55 -28.48 -21.97
CA ALA A 406 7.05 -29.77 -21.50
C ALA A 406 6.89 -30.92 -22.53
N ASN A 407 6.00 -30.76 -23.50
CA ASN A 407 5.69 -31.74 -24.54
C ASN A 407 6.42 -31.43 -25.86
N GLY A 408 7.18 -30.34 -25.93
CA GLY A 408 7.85 -29.91 -27.16
C GLY A 408 6.96 -29.08 -28.09
N GLU A 409 5.80 -28.61 -27.64
CA GLU A 409 4.92 -27.72 -28.42
C GLU A 409 5.31 -26.26 -28.23
N GLN A 410 5.15 -25.43 -29.27
CA GLN A 410 5.41 -24.00 -29.18
C GLN A 410 4.47 -23.32 -28.18
N CYS A 411 5.03 -22.65 -27.17
CA CYS A 411 4.26 -22.03 -26.11
C CYS A 411 4.94 -20.76 -25.60
N LEU A 412 4.14 -19.72 -25.29
CA LEU A 412 4.60 -18.53 -24.59
C LEU A 412 4.27 -18.66 -23.09
N ILE A 413 5.25 -19.08 -22.30
CA ILE A 413 5.14 -19.04 -20.83
C ILE A 413 5.27 -17.60 -20.36
N VAL A 414 4.29 -17.17 -19.56
CA VAL A 414 4.21 -15.82 -19.03
C VAL A 414 4.09 -15.82 -17.52
N VAL A 415 4.52 -14.72 -16.91
CA VAL A 415 4.45 -14.48 -15.47
C VAL A 415 3.85 -13.10 -15.22
N LYS A 416 3.08 -12.99 -14.14
CA LYS A 416 2.69 -11.70 -13.55
C LYS A 416 2.84 -11.75 -12.04
N ASN A 417 2.92 -10.57 -11.43
CA ASN A 417 2.62 -10.36 -10.02
C ASN A 417 1.42 -9.41 -9.94
N GLY A 418 0.29 -9.88 -9.44
CA GLY A 418 -0.95 -9.10 -9.35
C GLY A 418 -1.41 -8.93 -7.90
N ALA A 419 -2.18 -7.86 -7.63
CA ALA A 419 -2.62 -7.53 -6.28
C ALA A 419 -3.47 -8.63 -5.61
N ALA A 420 -4.23 -9.41 -6.39
CA ALA A 420 -5.15 -10.40 -5.84
C ALA A 420 -4.51 -11.79 -5.74
N THR A 421 -3.78 -12.24 -6.76
CA THR A 421 -3.22 -13.61 -6.79
C THR A 421 -1.75 -13.70 -6.42
N GLY A 422 -1.07 -12.56 -6.31
CA GLY A 422 0.39 -12.48 -6.27
C GLY A 422 1.00 -13.02 -7.56
N VAL A 423 2.12 -13.73 -7.41
CA VAL A 423 2.86 -14.30 -8.53
C VAL A 423 2.17 -15.54 -9.09
N THR A 424 1.96 -15.52 -10.40
CA THR A 424 1.27 -16.57 -11.16
C THR A 424 1.96 -16.76 -12.50
N LEU A 425 2.01 -18.02 -12.96
CA LEU A 425 2.50 -18.38 -14.28
C LEU A 425 1.34 -18.85 -15.13
N GLY A 426 1.40 -18.58 -16.42
CA GLY A 426 0.38 -18.94 -17.38
C GLY A 426 0.96 -19.24 -18.74
N ARG A 427 0.07 -19.58 -19.67
CA ARG A 427 0.40 -19.88 -21.07
C ARG A 427 -0.36 -18.90 -21.94
N ALA A 428 0.35 -17.99 -22.59
CA ALA A 428 -0.23 -17.05 -23.52
C ALA A 428 -0.37 -17.68 -24.91
N THR A 429 -1.46 -17.37 -25.61
CA THR A 429 -1.64 -17.74 -27.01
C THR A 429 -0.91 -16.77 -27.94
N GLY A 430 -0.39 -17.28 -29.05
CA GLY A 430 0.13 -16.46 -30.15
C GLY A 430 -0.95 -15.95 -31.10
N ILE A 431 -2.19 -16.41 -30.92
CA ILE A 431 -3.37 -16.05 -31.73
C ILE A 431 -4.33 -15.24 -30.86
N GLU A 432 -4.73 -14.07 -31.34
CA GLU A 432 -5.62 -13.19 -30.60
C GLU A 432 -7.02 -13.79 -30.45
N SER A 433 -7.62 -13.62 -29.26
CA SER A 433 -8.98 -14.04 -28.94
C SER A 433 -9.96 -12.91 -29.19
N PHE A 434 -11.18 -13.23 -29.65
CA PHE A 434 -12.26 -12.26 -29.73
C PHE A 434 -13.03 -12.21 -28.41
N VAL A 435 -13.18 -11.00 -27.86
CA VAL A 435 -13.92 -10.75 -26.63
C VAL A 435 -15.12 -9.86 -26.94
N ARG A 436 -16.24 -10.10 -26.27
CA ARG A 436 -17.46 -9.31 -26.42
C ARG A 436 -18.04 -8.97 -25.06
N GLU A 437 -18.23 -7.68 -24.82
CA GLU A 437 -18.93 -7.15 -23.64
C GLU A 437 -20.39 -6.84 -24.01
N TYR A 438 -21.32 -7.22 -23.14
CA TYR A 438 -22.75 -6.88 -23.27
C TYR A 438 -23.10 -5.86 -22.19
N LYS A 439 -23.54 -4.66 -22.59
CA LYS A 439 -23.96 -3.59 -21.67
C LYS A 439 -25.48 -3.47 -21.49
N ASP A 440 -26.23 -4.55 -21.75
CA ASP A 440 -27.68 -4.78 -21.48
C ASP A 440 -28.34 -5.64 -22.59
N TYR A 441 -27.67 -6.69 -23.08
CA TYR A 441 -28.10 -7.56 -24.21
C TYR A 441 -28.42 -6.85 -25.55
N ALA A 442 -28.44 -5.51 -25.58
CA ALA A 442 -28.52 -4.68 -26.75
C ALA A 442 -27.21 -3.90 -26.87
N ILE A 443 -26.56 -3.99 -28.05
CA ILE A 443 -25.22 -3.51 -28.40
C ILE A 443 -24.11 -4.55 -28.12
N SER A 444 -23.46 -4.98 -29.21
CA SER A 444 -22.32 -5.88 -29.25
C SER A 444 -21.05 -5.11 -29.62
N SER A 445 -20.10 -4.98 -28.70
CA SER A 445 -18.76 -4.48 -29.04
C SER A 445 -17.80 -5.66 -29.04
N THR A 446 -17.05 -5.86 -30.13
CA THR A 446 -16.09 -6.97 -30.26
C THR A 446 -14.69 -6.40 -30.28
N SER A 447 -13.79 -6.91 -29.45
CA SER A 447 -12.36 -6.61 -29.47
C SER A 447 -11.53 -7.87 -29.60
N MET A 448 -10.26 -7.67 -29.93
CA MET A 448 -9.22 -8.69 -29.87
C MET A 448 -8.41 -8.52 -28.59
N GLU A 449 -7.94 -9.61 -27.99
CA GLU A 449 -7.06 -9.63 -26.81
C GLU A 449 -6.09 -10.82 -26.85
N ILE A 450 -4.98 -10.76 -26.11
CA ILE A 450 -4.12 -11.94 -25.89
C ILE A 450 -4.72 -12.76 -24.75
N ALA A 451 -5.12 -13.99 -25.04
CA ALA A 451 -5.57 -14.91 -23.99
C ALA A 451 -4.39 -15.52 -23.25
N VAL A 452 -4.53 -15.65 -21.93
CA VAL A 452 -3.60 -16.34 -21.05
C VAL A 452 -4.38 -17.39 -20.27
N TYR A 453 -3.92 -18.63 -20.39
CA TYR A 453 -4.49 -19.77 -19.68
C TYR A 453 -3.71 -20.06 -18.39
N PRO A 454 -4.37 -20.62 -17.37
CA PRO A 454 -3.71 -21.24 -16.23
C PRO A 454 -2.55 -22.14 -16.65
N TYR A 455 -1.45 -22.14 -15.89
CA TYR A 455 -0.32 -23.01 -16.21
C TYR A 455 -0.69 -24.51 -16.20
N SER A 456 -1.50 -24.92 -15.22
CA SER A 456 -2.08 -26.25 -15.12
C SER A 456 -3.26 -26.26 -14.15
N HIS A 457 -4.05 -27.34 -14.13
CA HIS A 457 -5.14 -27.52 -13.15
C HIS A 457 -4.68 -27.47 -11.68
N LYS A 458 -3.38 -27.70 -11.41
CA LYS A 458 -2.81 -27.68 -10.04
C LYS A 458 -2.40 -26.28 -9.59
N ASP A 459 -2.27 -25.34 -10.53
CA ASP A 459 -1.77 -23.99 -10.26
C ASP A 459 -2.88 -22.98 -9.97
N GLY A 460 -4.14 -23.35 -10.25
CA GLY A 460 -5.29 -22.45 -10.14
C GLY A 460 -5.34 -21.41 -11.25
N ALA A 461 -6.28 -20.48 -11.13
CA ALA A 461 -6.47 -19.40 -12.11
C ALA A 461 -5.22 -18.54 -12.27
N PHE A 462 -4.95 -18.07 -13.49
CA PHE A 462 -3.84 -17.13 -13.73
C PHE A 462 -4.11 -15.78 -13.09
N SER A 463 -5.37 -15.32 -13.07
CA SER A 463 -5.76 -14.04 -12.47
C SER A 463 -7.07 -14.09 -11.71
N ALA A 464 -7.30 -13.07 -10.89
CA ALA A 464 -8.57 -12.83 -10.20
C ALA A 464 -8.93 -11.32 -10.20
N PRO A 465 -10.18 -10.93 -9.87
CA PRO A 465 -10.55 -9.53 -9.67
C PRO A 465 -9.59 -8.84 -8.69
N GLY A 466 -9.04 -7.69 -9.10
CA GLY A 466 -7.95 -6.97 -8.42
C GLY A 466 -6.59 -7.07 -9.14
N ASP A 467 -6.38 -8.06 -10.00
CA ASP A 467 -5.17 -8.13 -10.83
C ASP A 467 -5.21 -7.18 -12.05
N SER A 468 -6.36 -6.57 -12.36
CA SER A 468 -6.49 -5.62 -13.47
C SER A 468 -5.42 -4.53 -13.39
N GLY A 469 -4.75 -4.28 -14.51
CA GLY A 469 -3.59 -3.40 -14.61
C GLY A 469 -2.25 -4.08 -14.33
N SER A 470 -2.19 -5.38 -13.99
CA SER A 470 -0.90 -6.07 -13.85
C SER A 470 -0.17 -6.16 -15.17
N VAL A 471 1.16 -5.99 -15.16
CA VAL A 471 1.99 -6.37 -16.31
C VAL A 471 2.05 -7.88 -16.44
N VAL A 472 2.11 -8.35 -17.68
CA VAL A 472 2.43 -9.74 -18.02
C VAL A 472 3.76 -9.75 -18.77
N GLY A 473 4.74 -10.47 -18.23
CA GLY A 473 6.07 -10.64 -18.81
C GLY A 473 6.29 -12.05 -19.33
N ASP A 474 7.11 -12.21 -20.37
CA ASP A 474 7.54 -13.52 -20.87
C ASP A 474 8.80 -14.03 -20.16
N ALA A 475 9.19 -15.28 -20.43
CA ALA A 475 10.40 -15.88 -19.90
C ALA A 475 11.69 -15.08 -20.18
N ASN A 476 11.75 -14.38 -21.31
CA ASN A 476 12.90 -13.56 -21.69
C ASN A 476 12.89 -12.17 -21.04
N SER A 477 12.04 -11.94 -20.04
CA SER A 477 11.86 -10.64 -19.38
C SER A 477 11.43 -9.52 -20.34
N ARG A 478 10.62 -9.87 -21.34
CA ARG A 478 9.95 -8.92 -22.24
C ARG A 478 8.50 -8.73 -21.79
N ILE A 479 8.00 -7.51 -21.93
CA ILE A 479 6.61 -7.15 -21.65
C ILE A 479 5.74 -7.72 -22.77
N VAL A 480 4.74 -8.52 -22.40
CA VAL A 480 3.70 -9.01 -23.31
C VAL A 480 2.57 -7.98 -23.39
N GLY A 481 2.10 -7.50 -22.23
CA GLY A 481 0.98 -6.57 -22.19
C GLY A 481 0.50 -6.27 -20.78
N MET A 482 -0.65 -5.59 -20.72
CA MET A 482 -1.35 -5.27 -19.48
C MET A 482 -2.62 -6.11 -19.35
N LEU A 483 -2.80 -6.75 -18.21
CA LEU A 483 -4.01 -7.49 -17.88
C LEU A 483 -5.19 -6.53 -17.72
N THR A 484 -6.29 -6.76 -18.42
CA THR A 484 -7.48 -5.90 -18.35
C THR A 484 -8.73 -6.64 -17.90
N SER A 485 -8.89 -7.91 -18.28
CA SER A 485 -10.12 -8.66 -18.00
C SER A 485 -9.89 -10.18 -17.96
N GLY A 486 -10.96 -10.94 -17.72
CA GLY A 486 -10.96 -12.39 -17.79
C GLY A 486 -12.34 -12.94 -18.12
N ALA A 487 -12.40 -14.22 -18.48
CA ALA A 487 -13.62 -14.98 -18.70
C ALA A 487 -13.64 -16.23 -17.83
N GLY A 488 -14.82 -16.57 -17.32
CA GLY A 488 -15.07 -17.75 -16.49
C GLY A 488 -16.43 -17.66 -15.80
N GLN A 489 -16.60 -18.38 -14.70
CA GLN A 489 -17.79 -18.29 -13.86
C GLN A 489 -17.67 -17.14 -12.84
N ILE A 490 -18.73 -16.87 -12.09
CA ILE A 490 -18.81 -15.72 -11.15
C ILE A 490 -17.58 -15.67 -10.21
N ASP A 491 -17.13 -16.83 -9.73
CA ASP A 491 -16.06 -16.94 -8.73
C ASP A 491 -14.73 -17.48 -9.30
N SER A 492 -14.63 -17.72 -10.62
CA SER A 492 -13.44 -18.32 -11.23
C SER A 492 -13.10 -17.72 -12.58
N THR A 493 -11.81 -17.50 -12.84
CA THR A 493 -11.30 -17.05 -14.14
C THR A 493 -10.60 -18.21 -14.84
N ASP A 494 -11.16 -18.64 -15.97
CA ASP A 494 -10.61 -19.71 -16.80
C ASP A 494 -9.61 -19.17 -17.83
N ILE A 495 -9.86 -17.95 -18.31
CA ILE A 495 -9.04 -17.27 -19.32
C ILE A 495 -8.83 -15.83 -18.87
N THR A 496 -7.59 -15.38 -18.88
CA THR A 496 -7.23 -13.98 -18.66
C THR A 496 -6.98 -13.30 -19.99
N TYR A 497 -7.39 -12.04 -20.13
CA TYR A 497 -7.17 -11.23 -21.32
C TYR A 497 -6.18 -10.09 -21.05
N VAL A 498 -5.25 -9.95 -21.97
CA VAL A 498 -4.13 -9.02 -21.90
C VAL A 498 -4.13 -8.17 -23.17
N SER A 499 -4.15 -6.85 -22.97
CA SER A 499 -3.98 -5.90 -24.07
C SER A 499 -2.49 -5.77 -24.38
N PRO A 500 -2.05 -6.01 -25.64
CA PRO A 500 -0.65 -6.04 -25.98
C PRO A 500 0.07 -4.72 -25.71
N TYR A 501 1.27 -4.76 -25.15
CA TYR A 501 1.97 -3.52 -24.80
C TYR A 501 2.41 -2.73 -26.04
N TYR A 502 2.77 -3.37 -27.16
CA TYR A 502 3.12 -2.64 -28.39
C TYR A 502 1.96 -1.73 -28.85
N PHE A 503 0.71 -2.20 -28.71
CA PHE A 503 -0.48 -1.40 -29.01
C PHE A 503 -0.63 -0.27 -28.00
N LEU A 504 -0.52 -0.57 -26.70
CA LEU A 504 -0.61 0.44 -25.64
C LEU A 504 0.46 1.53 -25.77
N ASP A 505 1.70 1.19 -26.12
CA ASP A 505 2.80 2.12 -26.37
C ASP A 505 2.46 3.09 -27.51
N GLU A 506 1.92 2.59 -28.63
CA GLU A 506 1.42 3.44 -29.72
C GLU A 506 0.30 4.38 -29.26
N ARG A 507 -0.64 3.89 -28.44
CA ARG A 507 -1.74 4.72 -27.90
C ARG A 507 -1.23 5.79 -26.95
N ILE A 508 -0.33 5.43 -26.04
CA ILE A 508 0.26 6.34 -25.07
C ILE A 508 1.05 7.43 -25.81
N LYS A 509 1.86 7.06 -26.80
CA LYS A 509 2.66 8.02 -27.59
C LYS A 509 1.83 9.00 -28.41
N LYS A 510 0.57 8.70 -28.73
CA LYS A 510 -0.34 9.70 -29.34
C LYS A 510 -0.65 10.86 -28.39
N ALA A 511 -0.72 10.60 -27.08
CA ALA A 511 -0.94 11.63 -26.06
C ALA A 511 0.37 12.17 -25.48
N PHE A 512 1.41 11.33 -25.39
CA PHE A 512 2.73 11.62 -24.82
C PHE A 512 3.84 11.17 -25.77
N PRO A 513 4.14 11.92 -26.85
CA PRO A 513 5.03 11.46 -27.92
C PRO A 513 6.46 11.11 -27.49
N ASN A 514 6.93 11.72 -26.40
CA ASN A 514 8.28 11.51 -25.88
C ASN A 514 8.34 10.44 -24.79
N SER A 515 7.23 9.78 -24.45
CA SER A 515 7.21 8.83 -23.33
C SER A 515 8.00 7.56 -23.64
N TYR A 516 8.65 7.01 -22.62
CA TYR A 516 9.41 5.77 -22.70
C TYR A 516 9.34 5.01 -21.38
N LEU A 517 9.65 3.71 -21.39
CA LEU A 517 9.80 2.90 -20.17
C LEU A 517 10.85 3.52 -19.25
N TYR A 518 10.56 3.60 -17.95
CA TYR A 518 11.53 4.14 -17.00
C TYR A 518 12.84 3.34 -17.08
N PRO A 519 14.00 4.01 -17.22
CA PRO A 519 15.26 3.38 -17.56
C PRO A 519 15.72 2.41 -16.47
N ILE A 520 16.37 1.33 -16.89
CA ILE A 520 17.00 0.39 -15.96
C ILE A 520 18.20 1.11 -15.35
N PRO A 521 18.33 1.17 -14.01
CA PRO A 521 19.53 1.72 -13.39
C PRO A 521 20.75 0.94 -13.86
N ASP A 522 21.83 1.65 -14.23
CA ASP A 522 23.10 0.99 -14.48
C ASP A 522 23.50 0.19 -13.23
N PRO A 523 23.96 -1.07 -13.37
CA PRO A 523 24.43 -1.81 -12.22
C PRO A 523 25.57 -1.01 -11.60
N THR A 524 25.35 -0.52 -10.37
CA THR A 524 26.42 0.11 -9.59
C THR A 524 27.61 -0.86 -9.60
N PRO A 525 28.81 -0.43 -10.04
CA PRO A 525 29.97 -1.29 -9.96
C PRO A 525 30.16 -1.70 -8.49
N ALA A 526 30.12 -3.01 -8.27
CA ALA A 526 30.23 -3.63 -6.95
C ALA A 526 31.62 -3.40 -6.33
#